data_AF-A0AAJ6B2K8-F1
#
_entry.id   AF-A0AAJ6B2K8-F1
#
_cell.length_a   1.000
_cell.length_b   1.000
_cell.length_c   1.000
_cell.angle_alpha   90.00
_cell.angle_beta   90.00
_cell.angle_gamma   90.00
#
_symmetry.space_group_name_H-M   'P 1'
#
loop_
_entity.id
_entity.type
_entity.pdbx_description
1 polymer ?
#
loop_
_entity_poly.entity_id
_entity_poly.type
_entity_poly.pdbx_seq_one_letter_code
_entity_poly.pdbx_strand_id
1 'polypeptide(L)'
;MPALGQGYRYIDDFDYSSPTAVAEQFTDHMANADFLSAYYLLSPEAKDAFYVAVSSGKTGTVFPGLEQFQYPALIGTQGAPRDVLDDLSMDWARLFDDMLAGATQDGQMPFSFDDGAVEVVMETPDGAEAAIDGATDGLRLGLKQTEWGEWRVESIAWSDGTLNRLWSISPEAGAGPAADLPTPRTVLDEYDFTAPDAVAETFVTAMREGDWYRAYLTLSPHPKGMILSGRQPLTMLLPGLDTADLPGTGLFRPDVKRADSLAFDTMRDTGLVFDRIMQAGDRQGVLPFDFTEAALDGVSDNVATVSTTTGALTLQMIETGHGEWRVDQVRWDGSNETAKPWGAGSLTDALTN
;
A
#
# COMPACT_ATOMS: atom_id res chain seq x y z
N MET A 1 -0.98 23.54 -6.08
CA MET A 1 -0.69 22.29 -5.37
C MET A 1 -0.98 22.53 -3.91
N PRO A 2 -2.00 21.88 -3.32
CA PRO A 2 -2.10 21.79 -1.87
C PRO A 2 -0.82 21.13 -1.36
N ALA A 3 -0.31 21.57 -0.22
CA ALA A 3 0.78 20.86 0.44
C ALA A 3 0.26 19.45 0.77
N LEU A 4 0.94 18.42 0.28
CA LEU A 4 0.76 17.05 0.75
C LEU A 4 0.88 17.07 2.30
N GLY A 5 -0.06 16.40 2.96
CA GLY A 5 -0.50 16.65 4.33
C GLY A 5 0.60 16.91 5.36
N GLN A 6 0.41 17.94 6.18
CA GLN A 6 1.01 18.02 7.52
C GLN A 6 0.15 17.26 8.55
N GLY A 7 -0.42 16.12 8.13
CA GLY A 7 -1.21 15.21 8.95
C GLY A 7 -0.40 13.95 9.23
N TYR A 8 -0.48 13.43 10.45
CA TYR A 8 0.25 12.24 10.87
C TYR A 8 -0.33 11.01 10.13
N ARG A 9 0.46 10.42 9.22
CA ARG A 9 0.28 9.12 8.50
C ARG A 9 -0.45 9.22 7.15
N TYR A 10 0.27 8.87 6.08
CA TYR A 10 -0.22 8.83 4.69
C TYR A 10 -1.59 8.15 4.50
N ILE A 11 -1.83 7.01 5.18
CA ILE A 11 -3.09 6.26 5.06
C ILE A 11 -4.26 6.90 5.83
N ASP A 12 -3.96 7.68 6.88
CA ASP A 12 -4.97 8.30 7.73
C ASP A 12 -5.46 9.66 7.15
N ASP A 13 -4.79 10.19 6.13
CA ASP A 13 -5.13 11.49 5.51
C ASP A 13 -6.33 11.43 4.54
N PHE A 14 -6.80 10.23 4.18
CA PHE A 14 -7.95 10.05 3.29
C PHE A 14 -9.28 10.30 4.01
N ASP A 15 -10.17 11.08 3.40
CA ASP A 15 -11.52 11.33 3.94
C ASP A 15 -12.53 10.27 3.46
N TYR A 16 -12.84 9.31 4.34
CA TYR A 16 -13.84 8.25 4.10
C TYR A 16 -15.25 8.59 4.61
N SER A 17 -15.49 9.82 5.07
CA SER A 17 -16.69 10.18 5.82
C SER A 17 -17.97 10.23 4.97
N SER A 18 -17.84 10.42 3.66
CA SER A 18 -18.97 10.56 2.75
C SER A 18 -18.66 9.99 1.36
N PRO A 19 -19.68 9.57 0.59
CA PRO A 19 -19.47 9.11 -0.77
C PRO A 19 -18.95 10.23 -1.68
N THR A 20 -19.32 11.48 -1.43
CA THR A 20 -18.80 12.64 -2.17
C THR A 20 -17.30 12.83 -1.97
N ALA A 21 -16.83 12.87 -0.71
CA ALA A 21 -15.42 13.03 -0.43
C ALA A 21 -14.56 11.92 -1.06
N VAL A 22 -15.03 10.67 -1.01
CA VAL A 22 -14.34 9.53 -1.61
C VAL A 22 -14.32 9.60 -3.14
N ALA A 23 -15.45 9.95 -3.77
CA ALA A 23 -15.52 10.11 -5.22
C ALA A 23 -14.59 11.22 -5.71
N GLU A 24 -14.58 12.37 -5.02
CA GLU A 24 -13.73 13.52 -5.36
C GLU A 24 -12.25 13.16 -5.25
N GLN A 25 -11.82 12.62 -4.11
CA GLN A 25 -10.43 12.19 -3.94
C GLN A 25 -10.04 11.12 -4.97
N PHE A 26 -10.90 10.14 -5.24
CA PHE A 26 -10.58 9.07 -6.18
C PHE A 26 -10.39 9.63 -7.59
N THR A 27 -11.32 10.47 -8.04
CA THR A 27 -11.22 11.16 -9.32
C THR A 27 -9.97 12.03 -9.41
N ASP A 28 -9.67 12.81 -8.37
CA ASP A 28 -8.47 13.65 -8.31
C ASP A 28 -7.18 12.82 -8.40
N HIS A 29 -7.06 11.74 -7.62
CA HIS A 29 -5.86 10.88 -7.67
C HIS A 29 -5.71 10.18 -9.02
N MET A 30 -6.81 9.67 -9.60
CA MET A 30 -6.78 9.05 -10.93
C MET A 30 -6.38 10.06 -12.02
N ALA A 31 -6.91 11.29 -11.97
CA ALA A 31 -6.58 12.35 -12.92
C ALA A 31 -5.12 12.81 -12.82
N ASN A 32 -4.54 12.78 -11.63
CA ASN A 32 -3.13 13.14 -11.40
C ASN A 32 -2.17 11.95 -11.56
N ALA A 33 -2.65 10.79 -12.02
CA ALA A 33 -1.90 9.55 -12.11
C ALA A 33 -1.24 9.10 -10.78
N ASP A 34 -1.82 9.51 -9.65
CA ASP A 34 -1.49 9.06 -8.31
C ASP A 34 -2.30 7.80 -7.98
N PHE A 35 -2.04 6.74 -8.74
CA PHE A 35 -2.81 5.51 -8.65
C PHE A 35 -2.56 4.76 -7.34
N LEU A 36 -1.41 5.00 -6.70
CA LEU A 36 -1.10 4.52 -5.36
C LEU A 36 -2.14 5.02 -4.34
N SER A 37 -2.43 6.32 -4.32
CA SER A 37 -3.47 6.89 -3.46
C SER A 37 -4.87 6.42 -3.86
N ALA A 38 -5.15 6.36 -5.17
CA ALA A 38 -6.43 5.87 -5.67
C ALA A 38 -6.73 4.42 -5.23
N TYR A 39 -5.71 3.56 -5.17
CA TYR A 39 -5.83 2.19 -4.66
C TYR A 39 -6.35 2.15 -3.22
N TYR A 40 -5.93 3.07 -2.36
CA TYR A 40 -6.39 3.10 -0.98
C TYR A 40 -7.87 3.47 -0.87
N LEU A 41 -8.44 4.24 -1.81
CA LEU A 41 -9.87 4.57 -1.81
C LEU A 41 -10.78 3.40 -2.28
N LEU A 42 -10.20 2.31 -2.78
CA LEU A 42 -10.94 1.12 -3.20
C LEU A 42 -11.52 0.34 -2.03
N SER A 43 -12.66 -0.32 -2.27
CA SER A 43 -13.25 -1.27 -1.31
C SER A 43 -12.40 -2.54 -1.20
N PRO A 44 -12.48 -3.28 -0.07
CA PRO A 44 -11.80 -4.57 0.07
C PRO A 44 -12.16 -5.55 -1.06
N GLU A 45 -13.42 -5.56 -1.50
CA GLU A 45 -13.91 -6.37 -2.61
C GLU A 45 -13.25 -5.98 -3.95
N ALA A 46 -13.11 -4.68 -4.21
CA ALA A 46 -12.45 -4.18 -5.42
C ALA A 46 -10.95 -4.53 -5.42
N LYS A 47 -10.27 -4.44 -4.27
CA LYS A 47 -8.86 -4.85 -4.13
C LYS A 47 -8.68 -6.36 -4.26
N ASP A 48 -9.57 -7.17 -3.68
CA ASP A 48 -9.55 -8.64 -3.86
C ASP A 48 -9.80 -9.03 -5.31
N ALA A 49 -10.71 -8.35 -6.00
CA ALA A 49 -10.94 -8.57 -7.42
C ALA A 49 -9.69 -8.24 -8.27
N PHE A 50 -8.98 -7.15 -7.96
CA PHE A 50 -7.70 -6.79 -8.59
C PHE A 50 -6.67 -7.91 -8.38
N TYR A 51 -6.46 -8.29 -7.12
CA TYR A 51 -5.54 -9.36 -6.74
C TYR A 51 -5.86 -10.65 -7.49
N VAL A 52 -7.11 -11.11 -7.47
CA VAL A 52 -7.51 -12.38 -8.11
C VAL A 52 -7.27 -12.31 -9.62
N ALA A 53 -7.54 -11.17 -10.25
CA ALA A 53 -7.30 -10.98 -11.67
C ALA A 53 -5.79 -11.06 -11.99
N VAL A 54 -4.97 -10.33 -11.24
CA VAL A 54 -3.50 -10.30 -11.42
C VAL A 54 -2.87 -11.65 -11.10
N SER A 55 -3.14 -12.22 -9.93
CA SER A 55 -2.54 -13.48 -9.45
C SER A 55 -2.95 -14.69 -10.29
N SER A 56 -4.12 -14.64 -10.93
CA SER A 56 -4.59 -15.72 -11.82
C SER A 56 -4.10 -15.54 -13.27
N GLY A 57 -3.27 -14.54 -13.54
CA GLY A 57 -2.84 -14.20 -14.90
C GLY A 57 -3.99 -13.82 -15.79
N LYS A 58 -5.05 -13.19 -15.26
CA LYS A 58 -6.22 -12.70 -15.99
C LYS A 58 -6.16 -11.17 -16.13
N THR A 59 -4.97 -10.61 -16.31
CA THR A 59 -4.76 -9.17 -16.47
C THR A 59 -5.58 -8.56 -17.61
N GLY A 60 -5.86 -9.32 -18.66
CA GLY A 60 -6.76 -8.89 -19.74
C GLY A 60 -8.20 -8.57 -19.31
N THR A 61 -8.62 -8.94 -18.08
CA THR A 61 -9.89 -8.47 -17.50
C THR A 61 -9.76 -7.09 -16.87
N VAL A 62 -8.57 -6.78 -16.32
CA VAL A 62 -8.18 -5.50 -15.71
C VAL A 62 -7.90 -4.45 -16.80
N PHE A 63 -7.29 -4.86 -17.91
CA PHE A 63 -6.93 -4.01 -19.05
C PHE A 63 -7.23 -4.75 -20.36
N PRO A 64 -8.36 -4.46 -21.03
CA PRO A 64 -8.68 -5.04 -22.33
C PRO A 64 -7.55 -4.78 -23.34
N GLY A 65 -7.14 -5.82 -24.06
CA GLY A 65 -6.09 -5.73 -25.07
C GLY A 65 -4.67 -5.98 -24.57
N LEU A 66 -4.45 -6.07 -23.25
CA LEU A 66 -3.18 -6.59 -22.72
C LEU A 66 -3.13 -8.11 -22.84
N GLU A 67 -2.21 -8.64 -23.67
CA GLU A 67 -1.91 -10.07 -23.67
C GLU A 67 -1.34 -10.50 -22.31
N GLN A 68 -1.54 -11.78 -21.97
CA GLN A 68 -1.32 -12.40 -20.65
C GLN A 68 0.10 -12.25 -20.06
N PHE A 69 1.04 -11.64 -20.78
CA PHE A 69 2.44 -11.46 -20.40
C PHE A 69 3.06 -10.13 -20.89
N GLN A 70 2.27 -9.22 -21.46
CA GLN A 70 2.73 -7.89 -21.84
C GLN A 70 2.48 -6.94 -20.68
N TYR A 71 3.29 -7.04 -19.62
CA TYR A 71 3.35 -5.96 -18.63
C TYR A 71 4.38 -4.94 -19.14
N PRO A 72 4.00 -3.66 -19.31
CA PRO A 72 4.96 -2.65 -19.77
C PRO A 72 5.97 -2.22 -18.71
N ALA A 73 5.72 -2.42 -17.40
CA ALA A 73 6.55 -1.78 -16.37
C ALA A 73 7.55 -2.70 -15.64
N LEU A 74 7.16 -3.83 -15.01
CA LEU A 74 8.13 -4.62 -14.21
C LEU A 74 7.88 -6.13 -14.09
N ILE A 75 6.63 -6.62 -14.07
CA ILE A 75 6.33 -8.04 -13.77
C ILE A 75 6.44 -8.97 -15.01
N GLY A 76 6.30 -8.43 -16.21
CA GLY A 76 6.29 -9.20 -17.47
C GLY A 76 7.59 -9.13 -18.26
N THR A 77 8.60 -8.38 -17.80
CA THR A 77 9.94 -8.50 -18.36
C THR A 77 10.49 -9.88 -18.00
N GLN A 78 10.49 -10.79 -18.97
CA GLN A 78 11.25 -12.03 -18.86
C GLN A 78 12.70 -11.67 -18.48
N GLY A 79 13.07 -11.88 -17.21
CA GLY A 79 14.40 -11.56 -16.68
C GLY A 79 14.45 -10.54 -15.53
N ALA A 80 13.32 -10.02 -15.04
CA ALA A 80 13.32 -9.26 -13.80
C ALA A 80 13.97 -10.10 -12.66
N PRO A 81 14.88 -9.51 -11.85
CA PRO A 81 15.45 -10.19 -10.70
C PRO A 81 14.37 -10.71 -9.75
N ARG A 82 14.64 -11.85 -9.08
CA ARG A 82 13.62 -12.50 -8.25
C ARG A 82 13.15 -11.63 -7.08
N ASP A 83 14.07 -10.92 -6.45
CA ASP A 83 13.81 -10.03 -5.32
C ASP A 83 12.90 -8.86 -5.70
N VAL A 84 12.97 -8.40 -6.95
CA VAL A 84 12.03 -7.41 -7.50
C VAL A 84 10.62 -7.97 -7.57
N LEU A 85 10.48 -9.17 -8.16
CA LEU A 85 9.19 -9.82 -8.28
C LEU A 85 8.60 -10.12 -6.90
N ASP A 86 9.46 -10.51 -5.96
CA ASP A 86 9.09 -10.68 -4.57
C ASP A 86 8.64 -9.34 -3.97
N ASP A 87 9.31 -8.20 -4.20
CA ASP A 87 8.90 -6.87 -3.70
C ASP A 87 7.50 -6.48 -4.17
N LEU A 88 7.27 -6.54 -5.49
CA LEU A 88 6.00 -6.16 -6.09
C LEU A 88 4.85 -7.08 -5.68
N SER A 89 5.14 -8.36 -5.42
CA SER A 89 4.13 -9.30 -4.91
C SER A 89 3.72 -9.05 -3.46
N MET A 90 4.52 -8.28 -2.71
CA MET A 90 4.24 -7.92 -1.32
C MET A 90 3.57 -6.55 -1.21
N ASP A 91 3.62 -5.71 -2.25
CA ASP A 91 3.03 -4.37 -2.26
C ASP A 91 2.02 -4.22 -3.41
N TRP A 92 0.77 -4.60 -3.12
CA TRP A 92 -0.31 -4.54 -4.10
C TRP A 92 -0.68 -3.11 -4.50
N ALA A 93 -0.44 -2.13 -3.64
CA ALA A 93 -0.66 -0.72 -3.97
C ALA A 93 0.39 -0.22 -4.97
N ARG A 94 1.68 -0.54 -4.75
CA ARG A 94 2.74 -0.25 -5.73
C ARG A 94 2.51 -0.98 -7.05
N LEU A 95 2.15 -2.25 -7.00
CA LEU A 95 1.85 -3.01 -8.22
C LEU A 95 0.67 -2.41 -8.99
N PHE A 96 -0.37 -2.00 -8.27
CA PHE A 96 -1.49 -1.28 -8.86
C PHE A 96 -1.04 -0.02 -9.58
N ASP A 97 -0.23 0.80 -8.91
CA ASP A 97 0.28 2.04 -9.44
C ASP A 97 1.12 1.83 -10.71
N ASP A 98 2.10 0.93 -10.66
CA ASP A 98 2.96 0.60 -11.79
C ASP A 98 2.16 0.06 -12.99
N MET A 99 1.11 -0.72 -12.73
CA MET A 99 0.25 -1.27 -13.78
C MET A 99 -0.58 -0.19 -14.47
N LEU A 100 -1.24 0.68 -13.71
CA LEU A 100 -2.06 1.75 -14.28
C LEU A 100 -1.18 2.82 -14.95
N ALA A 101 -0.02 3.13 -14.38
CA ALA A 101 0.96 4.02 -14.99
C ALA A 101 1.44 3.49 -16.35
N GLY A 102 1.86 2.21 -16.41
CA GLY A 102 2.27 1.57 -17.65
C GLY A 102 1.13 1.52 -18.68
N ALA A 103 -0.08 1.16 -18.26
CA ALA A 103 -1.24 1.17 -19.13
C ALA A 103 -1.57 2.58 -19.67
N THR A 104 -1.38 3.62 -18.87
CA THR A 104 -1.60 5.02 -19.29
C THR A 104 -0.56 5.45 -20.32
N GLN A 105 0.71 5.15 -20.08
CA GLN A 105 1.81 5.45 -21.00
C GLN A 105 1.68 4.73 -22.35
N ASP A 106 1.13 3.52 -22.34
CA ASP A 106 0.92 2.72 -23.55
C ASP A 106 -0.43 2.99 -24.24
N GLY A 107 -1.28 3.87 -23.67
CA GLY A 107 -2.62 4.14 -24.18
C GLY A 107 -3.57 2.96 -24.05
N GLN A 108 -3.34 2.07 -23.09
CA GLN A 108 -4.15 0.88 -22.84
C GLN A 108 -5.20 1.11 -21.75
N MET A 109 -5.22 2.29 -21.14
CA MET A 109 -6.27 2.64 -20.19
C MET A 109 -7.63 2.64 -20.89
N PRO A 110 -8.62 1.91 -20.35
CA PRO A 110 -9.94 1.79 -20.95
C PRO A 110 -10.83 2.99 -20.64
N PHE A 111 -10.43 3.80 -19.67
CA PHE A 111 -11.10 5.02 -19.22
C PHE A 111 -10.04 6.11 -18.99
N SER A 112 -10.45 7.37 -19.10
CA SER A 112 -9.63 8.51 -18.67
C SER A 112 -10.42 9.31 -17.63
N PHE A 113 -9.68 9.85 -16.65
CA PHE A 113 -10.15 10.81 -15.65
C PHE A 113 -9.61 12.21 -15.94
N ASP A 114 -9.00 12.45 -17.11
CA ASP A 114 -8.51 13.77 -17.50
C ASP A 114 -9.65 14.78 -17.47
N ASP A 115 -9.43 15.91 -16.77
CA ASP A 115 -10.45 16.93 -16.52
C ASP A 115 -11.74 16.41 -15.84
N GLY A 116 -11.66 15.23 -15.23
CA GLY A 116 -12.76 14.55 -14.56
C GLY A 116 -13.24 15.33 -13.34
N ALA A 117 -14.54 15.59 -13.24
CA ALA A 117 -15.14 16.21 -12.05
C ALA A 117 -16.36 15.43 -11.58
N VAL A 118 -16.52 15.28 -10.27
CA VAL A 118 -17.72 14.67 -9.69
C VAL A 118 -18.90 15.63 -9.89
N GLU A 119 -19.86 15.24 -10.72
CA GLU A 119 -21.00 16.09 -11.06
C GLU A 119 -22.15 15.91 -10.05
N VAL A 120 -22.49 14.66 -9.78
CA VAL A 120 -23.61 14.28 -8.91
C VAL A 120 -23.26 13.00 -8.17
N VAL A 121 -23.55 12.97 -6.88
CA VAL A 121 -23.55 11.77 -6.06
C VAL A 121 -24.98 11.46 -5.62
N MET A 122 -25.48 10.29 -5.98
CA MET A 122 -26.81 9.81 -5.61
C MET A 122 -26.69 8.65 -4.64
N GLU A 123 -27.15 8.85 -3.40
CA GLU A 123 -27.29 7.75 -2.45
C GLU A 123 -28.48 6.86 -2.82
N THR A 124 -28.28 5.56 -2.63
CA THR A 124 -29.25 4.48 -2.84
C THR A 124 -29.33 3.63 -1.56
N PRO A 125 -30.35 2.78 -1.41
CA PRO A 125 -30.41 1.87 -0.26
C PRO A 125 -29.20 0.92 -0.13
N ASP A 126 -28.51 0.65 -1.24
CA ASP A 126 -27.43 -0.34 -1.33
C ASP A 126 -26.03 0.29 -1.44
N GLY A 127 -25.91 1.63 -1.42
CA GLY A 127 -24.65 2.36 -1.61
C GLY A 127 -24.86 3.75 -2.19
N ALA A 128 -23.88 4.27 -2.92
CA ALA A 128 -24.01 5.53 -3.65
C ALA A 128 -23.44 5.39 -5.06
N GLU A 129 -23.86 6.25 -5.98
CA GLU A 129 -23.33 6.31 -7.33
C GLU A 129 -22.89 7.74 -7.64
N ALA A 130 -21.67 7.92 -8.11
CA ALA A 130 -21.14 9.21 -8.55
C ALA A 130 -20.99 9.25 -10.06
N ALA A 131 -21.55 10.26 -10.71
CA ALA A 131 -21.32 10.55 -12.12
C ALA A 131 -20.08 11.44 -12.28
N ILE A 132 -19.19 11.07 -13.20
CA ILE A 132 -17.96 11.81 -13.48
C ILE A 132 -18.12 12.53 -14.83
N ASP A 133 -18.17 13.85 -14.80
CA ASP A 133 -18.13 14.70 -15.99
C ASP A 133 -16.69 14.78 -16.53
N GLY A 134 -16.50 15.02 -17.83
CA GLY A 134 -15.18 15.13 -18.46
C GLY A 134 -14.45 13.80 -18.71
N ALA A 135 -14.73 12.76 -17.92
CA ALA A 135 -14.33 11.39 -18.22
C ALA A 135 -15.07 10.89 -19.49
N THR A 136 -14.44 9.97 -20.24
CA THR A 136 -15.00 9.36 -21.46
C THR A 136 -16.51 9.08 -21.30
N ASP A 137 -17.36 9.65 -22.18
CA ASP A 137 -18.82 9.84 -22.00
C ASP A 137 -19.50 8.87 -21.02
N GLY A 138 -19.75 9.35 -19.80
CA GLY A 138 -20.66 8.73 -18.83
C GLY A 138 -20.04 7.67 -17.93
N LEU A 139 -18.81 7.87 -17.46
CA LEU A 139 -18.24 7.07 -16.39
C LEU A 139 -19.01 7.28 -15.06
N ARG A 140 -19.22 6.19 -14.33
CA ARG A 140 -19.89 6.16 -13.03
C ARG A 140 -19.07 5.39 -12.01
N LEU A 141 -18.94 5.93 -10.81
CA LEU A 141 -18.36 5.23 -9.67
C LEU A 141 -19.49 4.64 -8.83
N GLY A 142 -19.43 3.34 -8.57
CA GLY A 142 -20.23 2.71 -7.52
C GLY A 142 -19.48 2.79 -6.21
N LEU A 143 -20.11 3.37 -5.20
CA LEU A 143 -19.55 3.53 -3.86
C LEU A 143 -20.36 2.72 -2.85
N LYS A 144 -19.66 2.20 -1.85
CA LYS A 144 -20.27 1.39 -0.80
C LYS A 144 -19.66 1.75 0.55
N GLN A 145 -20.50 1.73 1.58
CA GLN A 145 -20.01 1.81 2.95
C GLN A 145 -19.54 0.43 3.40
N THR A 146 -18.31 0.35 3.88
CA THR A 146 -17.73 -0.88 4.44
C THR A 146 -18.36 -1.20 5.80
N GLU A 147 -18.09 -2.39 6.32
CA GLU A 147 -18.54 -2.79 7.67
C GLU A 147 -17.92 -1.91 8.79
N TRP A 148 -16.85 -1.17 8.49
CA TRP A 148 -16.23 -0.21 9.40
C TRP A 148 -16.87 1.19 9.35
N GLY A 149 -17.87 1.39 8.49
CA GLY A 149 -18.55 2.68 8.32
C GLY A 149 -17.85 3.65 7.36
N GLU A 150 -16.79 3.20 6.69
CA GLU A 150 -16.03 4.00 5.72
C GLU A 150 -16.62 3.86 4.32
N TRP A 151 -16.81 4.97 3.61
CA TRP A 151 -17.16 4.93 2.20
C TRP A 151 -15.94 4.55 1.35
N ARG A 152 -16.14 3.72 0.32
CA ARG A 152 -15.08 3.26 -0.60
C ARG A 152 -15.63 3.09 -2.02
N VAL A 153 -14.74 3.11 -3.01
CA VAL A 153 -15.08 2.83 -4.41
C VAL A 153 -15.11 1.31 -4.65
N GLU A 154 -16.26 0.79 -5.05
CA GLU A 154 -16.51 -0.64 -5.29
C GLU A 154 -16.44 -0.99 -6.79
N SER A 155 -16.93 -0.11 -7.65
CA SER A 155 -17.00 -0.33 -9.10
C SER A 155 -16.78 0.94 -9.91
N ILE A 156 -16.31 0.75 -11.15
CA ILE A 156 -16.30 1.77 -12.20
C ILE A 156 -17.14 1.21 -13.36
N ALA A 157 -18.16 1.94 -13.79
CA ALA A 157 -19.10 1.51 -14.82
C ALA A 157 -19.30 2.58 -15.90
N TRP A 158 -19.78 2.15 -17.06
CA TRP A 158 -20.17 3.04 -18.16
C TRP A 158 -21.66 3.40 -18.06
N SER A 159 -22.04 4.54 -18.65
CA SER A 159 -23.41 5.07 -18.64
C SER A 159 -24.41 4.19 -19.38
N ASP A 160 -23.93 3.30 -20.25
CA ASP A 160 -24.75 2.27 -20.93
C ASP A 160 -25.19 1.14 -19.99
N GLY A 161 -24.79 1.18 -18.72
CA GLY A 161 -25.17 0.21 -17.70
C GLY A 161 -24.29 -1.05 -17.70
N THR A 162 -23.19 -1.07 -18.45
CA THR A 162 -22.18 -2.12 -18.35
C THR A 162 -21.46 -2.00 -17.00
N LEU A 163 -22.07 -2.62 -15.99
CA LEU A 163 -21.53 -2.73 -14.65
C LEU A 163 -20.29 -3.62 -14.69
N ASN A 164 -19.14 -2.98 -14.53
CA ASN A 164 -17.91 -3.68 -14.29
C ASN A 164 -17.63 -3.57 -12.79
N ARG A 165 -17.41 -4.70 -12.09
CA ARG A 165 -16.54 -4.63 -10.90
C ARG A 165 -15.25 -3.98 -11.37
N LEU A 166 -14.52 -3.27 -10.52
CA LEU A 166 -13.44 -2.35 -10.91
C LEU A 166 -12.38 -2.91 -11.91
N TRP A 167 -12.39 -4.22 -12.21
CA TRP A 167 -11.49 -4.96 -13.09
C TRP A 167 -12.19 -5.98 -14.01
N SER A 168 -13.47 -5.78 -14.32
CA SER A 168 -14.23 -6.67 -15.20
C SER A 168 -14.64 -5.93 -16.46
N ILE A 169 -13.70 -5.40 -17.23
CA ILE A 169 -14.06 -4.58 -18.38
C ILE A 169 -14.56 -5.45 -19.54
N SER A 170 -15.57 -4.96 -20.26
CA SER A 170 -16.00 -5.57 -21.51
C SER A 170 -14.85 -5.52 -22.52
N PRO A 171 -14.49 -6.63 -23.18
CA PRO A 171 -13.41 -6.68 -24.18
C PRO A 171 -13.64 -5.77 -25.40
N GLU A 172 -14.79 -5.10 -25.49
CA GLU A 172 -15.16 -4.16 -26.54
C GLU A 172 -14.76 -2.69 -26.22
N ALA A 173 -14.31 -2.40 -24.99
CA ALA A 173 -13.76 -1.07 -24.66
C ALA A 173 -12.44 -0.87 -25.42
N GLY A 174 -12.39 0.17 -26.26
CA GLY A 174 -11.19 0.52 -27.03
C GLY A 174 -10.08 1.07 -26.15
N ALA A 175 -8.83 0.87 -26.57
CA ALA A 175 -7.65 1.46 -25.95
C ALA A 175 -7.66 3.00 -26.10
N GLY A 176 -7.31 3.73 -25.04
CA GLY A 176 -7.15 5.18 -25.04
C GLY A 176 -5.89 5.68 -25.78
N PRO A 177 -5.65 7.00 -25.81
CA PRO A 177 -4.37 7.54 -26.27
C PRO A 177 -3.28 7.35 -25.19
N ALA A 178 -2.04 7.14 -25.62
CA ALA A 178 -0.86 7.21 -24.74
C ALA A 178 -0.71 8.62 -24.16
N ALA A 179 -0.33 8.72 -22.88
CA ALA A 179 -0.12 9.99 -22.19
C ALA A 179 1.21 10.02 -21.43
N ASP A 180 1.85 11.19 -21.43
CA ASP A 180 2.98 11.48 -20.55
C ASP A 180 2.47 11.68 -19.13
N LEU A 181 3.09 11.01 -18.16
CA LEU A 181 2.68 11.12 -16.77
C LEU A 181 3.37 12.30 -16.07
N PRO A 182 2.71 12.97 -15.11
CA PRO A 182 3.35 13.97 -14.27
C PRO A 182 4.53 13.36 -13.48
N THR A 183 5.43 14.20 -12.96
CA THR A 183 6.49 13.75 -12.04
C THR A 183 6.76 14.86 -11.01
N PRO A 184 6.73 14.56 -9.70
CA PRO A 184 6.37 13.26 -9.09
C PRO A 184 4.88 12.92 -9.28
N ARG A 185 4.53 11.63 -9.33
CA ARG A 185 3.14 11.14 -9.40
C ARG A 185 2.62 10.74 -8.03
N THR A 186 3.43 9.98 -7.30
CA THR A 186 3.06 9.38 -6.01
C THR A 186 4.06 9.77 -4.94
N VAL A 187 3.69 9.50 -3.69
CA VAL A 187 4.61 9.66 -2.55
C VAL A 187 5.87 8.80 -2.69
N LEU A 188 5.82 7.69 -3.45
CA LEU A 188 7.00 6.85 -3.71
C LEU A 188 8.07 7.57 -4.54
N ASP A 189 7.65 8.44 -5.46
CA ASP A 189 8.56 9.18 -6.34
C ASP A 189 9.32 10.27 -5.60
N GLU A 190 8.85 10.65 -4.41
CA GLU A 190 9.50 11.65 -3.54
C GLU A 190 10.61 11.03 -2.67
N TYR A 191 10.63 9.70 -2.55
CA TYR A 191 11.61 8.99 -1.73
C TYR A 191 12.86 8.64 -2.55
N ASP A 192 14.02 9.00 -2.01
CA ASP A 192 15.30 8.65 -2.60
C ASP A 192 15.76 7.26 -2.12
N PHE A 193 15.58 6.26 -2.99
CA PHE A 193 16.06 4.90 -2.79
C PHE A 193 17.44 4.65 -3.41
N THR A 194 18.11 5.65 -3.96
CA THR A 194 19.36 5.47 -4.72
C THR A 194 20.60 5.36 -3.82
N ALA A 195 20.48 5.77 -2.56
CA ALA A 195 21.58 5.77 -1.61
C ALA A 195 21.14 5.26 -0.21
N PRO A 196 22.02 4.53 0.51
CA PRO A 196 21.68 3.94 1.80
C PRO A 196 21.42 4.98 2.90
N ASP A 197 22.08 6.14 2.85
CA ASP A 197 21.85 7.26 3.78
C ASP A 197 20.45 7.87 3.61
N ALA A 198 20.01 8.09 2.37
CA ALA A 198 18.67 8.60 2.09
C ALA A 198 17.57 7.63 2.56
N VAL A 199 17.76 6.33 2.36
CA VAL A 199 16.82 5.29 2.82
C VAL A 199 16.78 5.19 4.35
N ALA A 200 17.95 5.24 5.00
CA ALA A 200 18.02 5.24 6.45
C ALA A 200 17.34 6.48 7.05
N GLU A 201 17.56 7.67 6.47
CA GLU A 201 16.92 8.91 6.89
C GLU A 201 15.40 8.86 6.72
N THR A 202 14.93 8.32 5.58
CA THR A 202 13.51 8.12 5.30
C THR A 202 12.89 7.17 6.33
N PHE A 203 13.52 6.03 6.61
CA PHE A 203 13.02 5.08 7.60
C PHE A 203 12.97 5.68 9.01
N VAL A 204 14.05 6.31 9.48
CA VAL A 204 14.11 6.91 10.83
C VAL A 204 13.09 8.02 10.98
N THR A 205 12.94 8.87 9.96
CA THR A 205 11.95 9.96 9.95
C THR A 205 10.53 9.41 10.02
N ALA A 206 10.21 8.43 9.16
CA ALA A 206 8.91 7.78 9.15
C ALA A 206 8.56 7.13 10.50
N MET A 207 9.51 6.41 11.10
CA MET A 207 9.31 5.76 12.40
C MET A 207 9.09 6.79 13.53
N ARG A 208 9.77 7.94 13.49
CA ARG A 208 9.62 9.03 14.47
C ARG A 208 8.28 9.76 14.32
N GLU A 209 7.83 9.94 13.09
CA GLU A 209 6.53 10.56 12.76
C GLU A 209 5.36 9.59 12.98
N GLY A 210 5.66 8.32 13.24
CA GLY A 210 4.65 7.26 13.33
C GLY A 210 3.97 6.97 12.00
N ASP A 211 4.61 7.33 10.87
CA ASP A 211 4.20 6.96 9.51
C ASP A 211 4.75 5.57 9.18
N TRP A 212 4.07 4.57 9.70
CA TRP A 212 4.51 3.18 9.60
C TRP A 212 4.39 2.64 8.17
N TYR A 213 3.45 3.14 7.37
CA TYR A 213 3.37 2.79 5.96
C TYR A 213 4.61 3.29 5.20
N ARG A 214 5.04 4.53 5.39
CA ARG A 214 6.30 5.03 4.81
C ARG A 214 7.50 4.20 5.27
N ALA A 215 7.56 3.83 6.55
CA ALA A 215 8.62 2.96 7.05
C ALA A 215 8.59 1.58 6.36
N TYR A 216 7.41 0.99 6.18
CA TYR A 216 7.20 -0.28 5.46
C TYR A 216 7.73 -0.21 4.03
N LEU A 217 7.49 0.89 3.32
CA LEU A 217 7.94 1.06 1.94
C LEU A 217 9.46 0.97 1.83
N THR A 218 10.21 1.43 2.83
CA THR A 218 11.69 1.32 2.84
C THR A 218 12.20 -0.10 3.08
N LEU A 219 11.35 -1.04 3.54
CA LEU A 219 11.77 -2.40 3.85
C LEU A 219 12.11 -3.18 2.58
N SER A 220 13.05 -4.12 2.69
CA SER A 220 13.35 -5.05 1.61
C SER A 220 12.26 -6.13 1.49
N PRO A 221 12.19 -6.87 0.38
CA PRO A 221 11.11 -7.83 0.12
C PRO A 221 11.01 -8.94 1.16
N HIS A 222 12.15 -9.38 1.70
CA HIS A 222 12.20 -10.48 2.63
C HIS A 222 11.56 -10.14 3.99
N PRO A 223 11.91 -9.03 4.67
CA PRO A 223 11.15 -8.49 5.81
C PRO A 223 9.66 -8.29 5.54
N LYS A 224 9.28 -7.70 4.41
CA LYS A 224 7.87 -7.52 4.01
C LYS A 224 7.11 -8.85 4.03
N GLY A 225 7.70 -9.89 3.42
CA GLY A 225 7.13 -11.24 3.43
C GLY A 225 7.11 -11.89 4.81
N MET A 226 8.10 -11.62 5.67
CA MET A 226 8.18 -12.21 7.01
C MET A 226 7.06 -11.74 7.93
N ILE A 227 6.66 -10.46 7.84
CA ILE A 227 5.56 -9.87 8.63
C ILE A 227 4.25 -10.67 8.48
N LEU A 228 3.98 -11.23 7.30
CA LEU A 228 2.74 -11.98 7.03
C LEU A 228 2.90 -13.49 6.92
N SER A 229 4.12 -14.01 6.83
CA SER A 229 4.37 -15.42 6.50
C SER A 229 3.83 -16.44 7.53
N GLY A 230 3.33 -16.00 8.70
CA GLY A 230 2.99 -16.85 9.84
C GLY A 230 4.19 -17.61 10.43
N ARG A 231 5.38 -17.51 9.81
CA ARG A 231 6.64 -18.08 10.28
C ARG A 231 7.26 -17.24 11.39
N GLN A 232 6.90 -15.96 11.44
CA GLN A 232 7.23 -15.05 12.53
C GLN A 232 5.92 -14.62 13.19
N PRO A 233 5.57 -15.18 14.37
CA PRO A 233 4.39 -14.72 15.08
C PRO A 233 4.56 -13.23 15.43
N LEU A 234 3.48 -12.46 15.36
CA LEU A 234 3.52 -11.03 15.67
C LEU A 234 4.09 -10.74 17.07
N THR A 235 3.92 -11.68 18.01
CA THR A 235 4.51 -11.62 19.35
C THR A 235 6.04 -11.62 19.37
N MET A 236 6.70 -12.01 18.28
CA MET A 236 8.15 -11.84 18.11
C MET A 236 8.53 -10.45 17.58
N LEU A 237 7.66 -9.82 16.78
CA LEU A 237 7.85 -8.45 16.30
C LEU A 237 7.54 -7.42 17.39
N LEU A 238 6.43 -7.63 18.11
CA LEU A 238 5.90 -6.79 19.17
C LEU A 238 5.57 -7.66 20.39
N PRO A 239 6.56 -7.96 21.25
CA PRO A 239 6.32 -8.71 22.47
C PRO A 239 5.34 -7.96 23.38
N GLY A 240 4.24 -8.61 23.75
CA GLY A 240 3.21 -8.00 24.59
C GLY A 240 2.03 -7.40 23.84
N LEU A 241 2.04 -7.40 22.49
CA LEU A 241 0.88 -7.01 21.70
C LEU A 241 -0.33 -7.90 22.06
N ASP A 242 -1.39 -7.27 22.56
CA ASP A 242 -2.68 -7.93 22.70
C ASP A 242 -3.37 -7.93 21.34
N THR A 243 -3.42 -9.11 20.71
CA THR A 243 -4.06 -9.27 19.40
C THR A 243 -5.58 -9.10 19.47
N ALA A 244 -6.19 -9.08 20.65
CA ALA A 244 -7.60 -8.75 20.82
C ALA A 244 -7.88 -7.24 20.72
N ASP A 245 -6.86 -6.39 20.91
CA ASP A 245 -6.94 -4.93 20.86
C ASP A 245 -6.36 -4.34 19.55
N LEU A 246 -6.62 -5.03 18.44
CA LEU A 246 -6.40 -4.51 17.10
C LEU A 246 -7.74 -4.01 16.51
N PRO A 247 -8.19 -2.77 16.82
CA PRO A 247 -9.42 -2.21 16.28
C PRO A 247 -9.32 -2.03 14.76
N GLY A 248 -10.40 -2.35 14.04
CA GLY A 248 -10.49 -2.18 12.58
C GLY A 248 -9.65 -3.17 11.76
N THR A 249 -8.70 -3.89 12.36
CA THR A 249 -7.72 -4.65 11.59
C THR A 249 -8.18 -6.03 11.17
N GLY A 250 -9.25 -6.60 11.75
CA GLY A 250 -9.75 -7.97 11.49
C GLY A 250 -8.74 -9.11 11.74
N LEU A 251 -7.46 -8.81 11.88
CA LEU A 251 -6.35 -9.68 12.22
C LEU A 251 -6.74 -10.35 13.54
N PHE A 252 -6.97 -11.65 13.49
CA PHE A 252 -7.25 -12.51 14.64
C PHE A 252 -8.65 -12.45 15.26
N ARG A 253 -9.65 -11.87 14.58
CA ARG A 253 -11.05 -12.14 14.94
C ARG A 253 -11.36 -13.62 14.68
N PRO A 254 -11.73 -14.43 15.69
CA PRO A 254 -12.01 -15.86 15.50
C PRO A 254 -13.23 -16.14 14.60
N ASP A 255 -14.05 -15.13 14.36
CA ASP A 255 -15.26 -15.13 13.56
C ASP A 255 -15.08 -14.60 12.12
N VAL A 256 -14.00 -13.86 11.82
CA VAL A 256 -13.69 -13.43 10.44
C VAL A 256 -13.13 -14.63 9.68
N LYS A 257 -13.89 -15.12 8.70
CA LYS A 257 -13.42 -16.24 7.88
C LYS A 257 -12.47 -15.68 6.82
N ARG A 258 -11.41 -16.43 6.52
CA ARG A 258 -10.45 -16.12 5.41
C ARG A 258 -11.09 -15.90 4.03
N ALA A 259 -12.37 -16.24 3.86
CA ALA A 259 -13.13 -16.08 2.64
C ALA A 259 -13.93 -14.77 2.57
N ASP A 260 -13.96 -14.00 3.65
CA ASP A 260 -14.69 -12.73 3.71
C ASP A 260 -13.84 -11.65 3.02
N SER A 261 -14.44 -10.75 2.25
CA SER A 261 -13.76 -9.65 1.54
C SER A 261 -12.97 -8.75 2.50
N LEU A 262 -13.43 -8.63 3.75
CA LEU A 262 -12.69 -7.98 4.84
C LEU A 262 -11.31 -8.62 5.08
N ALA A 263 -11.13 -9.92 4.81
CA ALA A 263 -9.83 -10.59 4.93
C ALA A 263 -8.77 -9.95 4.02
N PHE A 264 -9.16 -9.22 2.97
CA PHE A 264 -8.21 -8.60 2.05
C PHE A 264 -7.46 -7.42 2.68
N ASP A 265 -8.20 -6.38 3.10
CA ASP A 265 -7.66 -5.20 3.81
C ASP A 265 -6.97 -5.57 5.13
N THR A 266 -7.22 -6.77 5.63
CA THR A 266 -6.76 -7.24 6.93
C THR A 266 -5.66 -8.30 6.83
N MET A 267 -5.41 -8.90 5.66
CA MET A 267 -4.40 -9.97 5.54
C MET A 267 -3.59 -9.97 4.25
N ARG A 268 -4.00 -9.26 3.19
CA ARG A 268 -3.31 -9.29 1.88
C ARG A 268 -2.61 -7.99 1.52
N ASP A 269 -3.11 -6.85 1.99
CA ASP A 269 -2.40 -5.58 1.88
C ASP A 269 -1.34 -5.49 2.97
N THR A 270 -0.12 -5.88 2.62
CA THR A 270 0.92 -6.11 3.63
C THR A 270 1.46 -4.81 4.24
N GLY A 271 1.42 -3.71 3.47
CA GLY A 271 1.74 -2.38 3.96
C GLY A 271 0.70 -1.84 4.94
N LEU A 272 -0.60 -1.97 4.62
CA LEU A 272 -1.69 -1.58 5.51
C LEU A 272 -1.72 -2.42 6.79
N VAL A 273 -1.46 -3.74 6.67
CA VAL A 273 -1.38 -4.63 7.82
C VAL A 273 -0.21 -4.24 8.73
N PHE A 274 0.96 -3.96 8.16
CA PHE A 274 2.10 -3.49 8.94
C PHE A 274 1.77 -2.19 9.67
N ASP A 275 1.22 -1.20 8.96
CA ASP A 275 0.85 0.09 9.54
C ASP A 275 -0.07 -0.05 10.76
N ARG A 276 -1.14 -0.83 10.60
CA ARG A 276 -2.11 -1.11 11.67
C ARG A 276 -1.50 -1.86 12.86
N ILE A 277 -0.60 -2.82 12.62
CA ILE A 277 0.09 -3.56 13.68
C ILE A 277 0.99 -2.62 14.48
N MET A 278 1.75 -1.77 13.80
CA MET A 278 2.65 -0.80 14.43
C MET A 278 1.87 0.26 15.21
N GLN A 279 0.78 0.78 14.64
CA GLN A 279 -0.11 1.71 15.33
C GLN A 279 -0.73 1.11 16.60
N ALA A 280 -1.10 -0.17 16.58
CA ALA A 280 -1.59 -0.84 17.79
C ALA A 280 -0.48 -1.07 18.82
N GLY A 281 0.72 -1.46 18.36
CA GLY A 281 1.89 -1.59 19.22
C GLY A 281 2.23 -0.27 19.93
N ASP A 282 2.17 0.84 19.20
CA ASP A 282 2.39 2.19 19.72
C ASP A 282 1.36 2.56 20.80
N ARG A 283 0.06 2.42 20.50
CA ARG A 283 -1.02 2.71 21.46
C ARG A 283 -0.94 1.87 22.73
N GLN A 284 -0.49 0.63 22.63
CA GLN A 284 -0.32 -0.28 23.77
C GLN A 284 1.03 -0.08 24.49
N GLY A 285 1.95 0.72 23.95
CA GLY A 285 3.28 0.93 24.51
C GLY A 285 4.17 -0.32 24.46
N VAL A 286 3.99 -1.15 23.43
CA VAL A 286 4.72 -2.43 23.24
C VAL A 286 5.62 -2.44 22.01
N LEU A 287 5.87 -1.26 21.41
CA LEU A 287 6.90 -1.14 20.38
C LEU A 287 8.27 -1.53 20.98
N PRO A 288 9.10 -2.28 20.24
CA PRO A 288 10.40 -2.74 20.72
C PRO A 288 11.42 -1.60 20.89
N PHE A 289 11.10 -0.41 20.40
CA PHE A 289 11.95 0.77 20.41
C PHE A 289 11.08 2.03 20.44
N ASP A 290 11.64 3.10 20.99
CA ASP A 290 11.03 4.43 20.98
C ASP A 290 11.80 5.34 20.01
N PHE A 291 11.13 5.71 18.91
CA PHE A 291 11.71 6.53 17.84
C PHE A 291 11.47 8.03 18.04
N THR A 292 10.84 8.47 19.13
CA THR A 292 10.44 9.87 19.35
C THR A 292 11.62 10.84 19.20
N GLU A 293 12.78 10.48 19.74
CA GLU A 293 14.02 11.27 19.66
C GLU A 293 15.10 10.55 18.84
N ALA A 294 14.72 9.70 17.90
CA ALA A 294 15.68 8.96 17.10
C ALA A 294 16.48 9.88 16.17
N ALA A 295 17.77 9.62 16.07
CA ALA A 295 18.70 10.35 15.21
C ALA A 295 19.61 9.39 14.43
N LEU A 296 19.78 9.66 13.14
CA LEU A 296 20.75 8.97 12.30
C LEU A 296 22.16 9.47 12.64
N ASP A 297 22.98 8.62 13.25
CA ASP A 297 24.35 8.97 13.67
C ASP A 297 25.33 8.91 12.50
N GLY A 298 25.05 8.06 11.51
CA GLY A 298 25.83 7.93 10.30
C GLY A 298 25.58 6.60 9.58
N VAL A 299 26.05 6.54 8.33
CA VAL A 299 26.00 5.35 7.49
C VAL A 299 27.40 4.97 7.06
N SER A 300 27.76 3.70 7.25
CA SER A 300 29.01 3.12 6.78
C SER A 300 28.70 1.89 5.95
N ASP A 301 29.14 1.87 4.70
CA ASP A 301 28.82 0.86 3.71
C ASP A 301 27.29 0.67 3.57
N ASN A 302 26.76 -0.41 4.12
CA ASN A 302 25.34 -0.76 4.10
C ASN A 302 24.72 -0.84 5.50
N VAL A 303 25.36 -0.22 6.50
CA VAL A 303 24.88 -0.20 7.89
C VAL A 303 24.72 1.23 8.36
N ALA A 304 23.51 1.60 8.73
CA ALA A 304 23.21 2.85 9.43
C ALA A 304 23.21 2.63 10.94
N THR A 305 23.76 3.56 11.70
CA THR A 305 23.64 3.59 13.17
C THR A 305 22.63 4.65 13.56
N VAL A 306 21.71 4.30 14.45
CA VAL A 306 20.63 5.18 14.91
C VAL A 306 20.63 5.19 16.43
N SER A 307 20.74 6.37 17.01
CA SER A 307 20.56 6.56 18.45
C SER A 307 19.09 6.75 18.75
N THR A 308 18.56 6.07 19.77
CA THR A 308 17.21 6.23 20.29
C THR A 308 17.23 6.48 21.81
N THR A 309 16.07 6.77 22.39
CA THR A 309 15.92 6.90 23.86
C THR A 309 16.19 5.58 24.59
N THR A 310 15.97 4.43 23.92
CA THR A 310 16.12 3.09 24.48
C THR A 310 17.47 2.43 24.19
N GLY A 311 18.30 3.03 23.32
CA GLY A 311 19.64 2.53 23.03
C GLY A 311 20.10 2.84 21.60
N ALA A 312 21.18 2.18 21.18
CA ALA A 312 21.63 2.24 19.79
C ALA A 312 21.00 1.11 18.97
N LEU A 313 20.50 1.46 17.79
CA LEU A 313 20.03 0.53 16.77
C LEU A 313 21.00 0.55 15.58
N THR A 314 21.00 -0.54 14.83
CA THR A 314 21.63 -0.59 13.51
C THR A 314 20.60 -1.01 12.46
N LEU A 315 20.60 -0.31 11.33
CA LEU A 315 19.81 -0.67 10.15
C LEU A 315 20.76 -1.32 9.14
N GLN A 316 20.61 -2.62 8.92
CA GLN A 316 21.28 -3.32 7.84
C GLN A 316 20.48 -3.14 6.56
N MET A 317 21.13 -2.62 5.53
CA MET A 317 20.52 -2.32 4.24
C MET A 317 21.10 -3.22 3.15
N ILE A 318 20.29 -3.43 2.11
CA ILE A 318 20.68 -4.15 0.90
C ILE A 318 20.25 -3.36 -0.32
N GLU A 319 21.02 -3.49 -1.40
CA GLU A 319 20.63 -3.03 -2.72
C GLU A 319 19.82 -4.14 -3.41
N THR A 320 18.66 -3.80 -3.95
CA THR A 320 17.80 -4.72 -4.71
C THR A 320 18.31 -4.88 -6.15
N GLY A 321 17.74 -5.83 -6.88
CA GLY A 321 18.03 -6.06 -8.30
C GLY A 321 17.73 -4.87 -9.22
N HIS A 322 17.02 -3.84 -8.75
CA HIS A 322 16.79 -2.57 -9.46
C HIS A 322 17.74 -1.45 -9.06
N GLY A 323 18.73 -1.71 -8.20
CA GLY A 323 19.65 -0.68 -7.72
C GLY A 323 19.03 0.24 -6.66
N GLU A 324 17.93 -0.18 -6.05
CA GLU A 324 17.29 0.53 -4.94
C GLU A 324 17.80 -0.02 -3.60
N TRP A 325 18.22 0.85 -2.70
CA TRP A 325 18.55 0.50 -1.32
C TRP A 325 17.28 0.30 -0.50
N ARG A 326 17.29 -0.71 0.39
CA ARG A 326 16.19 -1.05 1.28
C ARG A 326 16.70 -1.50 2.64
N VAL A 327 15.91 -1.26 3.69
CA VAL A 327 16.17 -1.78 5.04
C VAL A 327 15.82 -3.27 5.10
N ASP A 328 16.82 -4.11 5.31
CA ASP A 328 16.66 -5.56 5.40
C ASP A 328 16.57 -6.06 6.84
N GLN A 329 17.19 -5.35 7.79
CA GLN A 329 17.11 -5.72 9.20
C GLN A 329 17.36 -4.55 10.14
N VAL A 330 16.64 -4.51 11.25
CA VAL A 330 16.88 -3.63 12.39
C VAL A 330 17.40 -4.47 13.55
N ARG A 331 18.55 -4.09 14.11
CA ARG A 331 19.23 -4.82 15.20
C ARG A 331 19.56 -3.89 16.37
N TRP A 332 19.54 -4.46 17.57
CA TRP A 332 20.00 -3.85 18.82
C TRP A 332 20.59 -4.91 19.74
N ASP A 333 21.14 -4.48 20.87
CA ASP A 333 21.67 -5.40 21.88
C ASP A 333 20.54 -6.28 22.46
N GLY A 334 20.66 -7.60 22.33
CA GLY A 334 19.61 -8.57 22.70
C GLY A 334 18.54 -8.83 21.64
N SER A 335 18.66 -8.26 20.44
CA SER A 335 17.79 -8.61 19.30
C SER A 335 18.06 -10.01 18.76
N ASN A 336 17.05 -10.63 18.14
CA ASN A 336 17.20 -11.89 17.43
C ASN A 336 17.73 -11.64 16.01
N GLU A 337 19.01 -11.96 15.78
CA GLU A 337 19.70 -11.76 14.49
C GLU A 337 19.10 -12.55 13.31
N THR A 338 18.25 -13.54 13.58
CA THR A 338 17.57 -14.33 12.52
C THR A 338 16.19 -13.82 12.15
N ALA A 339 15.63 -12.91 12.96
CA ALA A 339 14.30 -12.35 12.75
C ALA A 339 14.35 -11.09 11.88
N LYS A 340 13.32 -10.89 11.04
CA LYS A 340 13.24 -9.78 10.07
C LYS A 340 11.80 -9.24 9.97
N PRO A 341 11.58 -7.92 9.82
CA PRO A 341 12.59 -6.84 9.81
C PRO A 341 13.35 -6.72 11.13
N TRP A 342 12.76 -7.19 12.23
CA TRP A 342 13.41 -7.35 13.52
C TRP A 342 12.79 -8.53 14.27
N GLY A 343 13.32 -8.83 15.45
CA GLY A 343 12.62 -9.61 16.45
C GLY A 343 13.30 -9.45 17.79
N ALA A 344 12.50 -9.38 18.86
CA ALA A 344 13.07 -9.44 20.20
C ALA A 344 13.75 -10.80 20.43
N GLY A 345 14.84 -10.80 21.21
CA GLY A 345 15.38 -12.01 21.80
C GLY A 345 14.33 -12.74 22.65
N SER A 346 14.70 -13.86 23.27
CA SER A 346 13.75 -14.66 24.05
C SER A 346 12.95 -13.78 25.02
N LEU A 347 11.61 -13.97 25.09
CA LEU A 347 10.69 -13.23 25.97
C LEU A 347 11.14 -13.18 27.45
N THR A 348 12.03 -14.09 27.85
CA THR A 348 12.66 -14.14 29.16
C THR A 348 13.60 -12.97 29.46
N ASP A 349 14.21 -12.36 28.44
CA ASP A 349 15.18 -11.27 28.63
C ASP A 349 14.51 -9.88 28.55
N ALA A 350 13.40 -9.77 27.81
CA ALA A 350 12.65 -8.53 27.59
C ALA A 350 11.76 -8.10 28.78
N LEU A 351 11.53 -8.98 29.77
CA LEU A 351 10.77 -8.67 30.99
C LEU A 351 11.67 -8.39 32.21
N THR A 352 12.99 -8.36 32.02
CA THR A 352 13.98 -8.16 33.09
C THR A 352 14.81 -6.88 32.98
N ASN A 353 14.64 -6.12 31.90
CA ASN A 353 15.15 -4.76 31.73
C ASN A 353 13.96 -3.81 31.54
#